data_AF-A0A7C5YWN6-F1
#
_entry.id   AF-A0A7C5YWN6-F1
#
_cell.length_a   1.000
_cell.length_b   1.000
_cell.length_c   1.000
_cell.angle_alpha   90.00
_cell.angle_beta   90.00
_cell.angle_gamma   90.00
#
_symmetry.space_group_name_H-M   'P 1'
#
loop_
_entity.id
_entity.type
_entity.pdbx_description
1 polymer ?
#
loop_
_entity_poly.entity_id
_entity_poly.type
_entity_poly.pdbx_seq_one_letter_code
_entity_poly.pdbx_strand_id
1 'polypeptide(L)'
;MGRKKVLQGIVVDIFKTDEYRIDEEGVKWFKCIFIVELTRYSKRVGEEMPKSLKGVRVEVVRWCSYDWHFMKGVRITLTEQETDRVLQSLKL
;
A
#
# COMPACT_ATOMS: atom_id res chain seq x y z
N MET A 1 10.46 16.47 16.07
CA MET A 1 10.08 15.13 15.55
C MET A 1 9.82 15.26 14.06
N GLY A 2 10.69 14.70 13.22
CA GLY A 2 10.48 14.69 11.76
C GLY A 2 9.24 13.88 11.42
N ARG A 3 8.42 14.37 10.48
CA ARG A 3 7.25 13.62 9.98
C ARG A 3 7.76 12.38 9.23
N LYS A 4 7.25 11.19 9.56
CA LYS A 4 7.67 9.94 8.90
C LYS A 4 7.39 10.00 7.41
N LYS A 5 8.35 9.49 6.63
CA LYS A 5 8.26 9.42 5.16
C LYS A 5 7.30 8.30 4.79
N VAL A 6 6.18 8.64 4.14
CA VAL A 6 5.21 7.64 3.64
C VAL A 6 5.20 7.59 2.13
N LEU A 7 5.22 6.38 1.58
CA LEU A 7 5.23 6.12 0.14
C LEU A 7 3.83 6.31 -0.47
N GLN A 8 3.78 6.73 -1.74
CA GLN A 8 2.59 6.77 -2.58
C GLN A 8 2.85 6.02 -3.88
N GLY A 9 1.81 5.36 -4.37
CA GLY A 9 1.88 4.60 -5.61
C GLY A 9 0.53 4.43 -6.30
N ILE A 10 0.55 3.86 -7.50
CA ILE A 10 -0.65 3.50 -8.26
C ILE A 10 -0.90 2.01 -8.11
N VAL A 11 -2.14 1.64 -7.82
CA VAL A 11 -2.55 0.22 -7.80
C VAL A 11 -2.60 -0.30 -9.22
N VAL A 12 -1.73 -1.25 -9.55
CA VAL A 12 -1.66 -1.85 -10.90
C VAL A 12 -2.34 -3.22 -10.94
N ASP A 13 -2.36 -3.95 -9.82
CA ASP A 13 -3.08 -5.22 -9.71
C ASP A 13 -3.56 -5.47 -8.27
N ILE A 14 -4.54 -6.37 -8.12
CA ILE A 14 -5.11 -6.75 -6.83
C ILE A 14 -5.47 -8.23 -6.86
N PHE A 15 -4.93 -8.99 -5.91
CA PHE A 15 -5.25 -10.40 -5.71
C PHE A 15 -6.04 -10.57 -4.40
N LYS A 16 -7.29 -11.02 -4.52
CA LYS A 16 -8.10 -11.43 -3.37
C LYS A 16 -7.77 -12.88 -3.02
N THR A 17 -7.42 -13.12 -1.77
CA THR A 17 -7.11 -14.48 -1.28
C THR A 17 -8.35 -15.13 -0.65
N ASP A 18 -8.27 -16.44 -0.39
CA ASP A 18 -9.31 -17.19 0.32
C ASP A 18 -9.29 -16.97 1.84
N GLU A 19 -8.22 -16.35 2.38
CA GLU A 19 -8.16 -15.96 3.79
C GLU A 19 -9.17 -14.84 4.08
N TYR A 20 -10.07 -15.07 5.04
CA TYR A 20 -11.05 -14.08 5.48
C TYR A 20 -11.14 -14.00 7.01
N ARG A 21 -11.66 -12.88 7.51
CA ARG A 21 -12.04 -12.67 8.91
C ARG A 21 -13.41 -11.99 8.98
N ILE A 22 -14.10 -12.16 10.10
CA ILE A 22 -15.37 -11.48 10.39
C ILE A 22 -15.09 -10.51 11.53
N ASP A 23 -15.53 -9.26 11.41
CA ASP A 23 -15.42 -8.28 12.49
C ASP A 23 -16.60 -8.37 13.48
N GLU A 24 -16.58 -7.53 14.51
CA GLU A 24 -17.58 -7.53 15.58
C GLU A 24 -19.01 -7.21 15.08
N GLU A 25 -19.12 -6.58 13.91
CA GLU A 25 -20.39 -6.22 13.26
C GLU A 25 -20.88 -7.31 12.28
N GLY A 26 -20.13 -8.41 12.13
CA GLY A 26 -20.49 -9.50 11.22
C GLY A 26 -20.04 -9.27 9.77
N VAL A 27 -19.21 -8.26 9.49
CA VAL A 27 -18.74 -7.94 8.14
C VAL A 27 -17.56 -8.84 7.77
N LYS A 28 -17.64 -9.46 6.58
CA LYS A 28 -16.59 -10.33 6.04
C LYS A 28 -15.49 -9.51 5.36
N TRP A 29 -14.27 -9.64 5.84
CA TRP A 29 -13.06 -9.03 5.30
C TRP A 29 -12.15 -10.09 4.69
N PHE A 30 -11.70 -9.89 3.47
CA PHE A 30 -10.76 -10.79 2.78
C PHE A 30 -9.37 -10.19 2.77
N LYS A 31 -8.35 -11.02 2.99
CA LYS A 31 -6.97 -10.62 2.80
C LYS A 31 -6.70 -10.44 1.31
N CYS A 32 -6.17 -9.29 0.96
CA CYS A 32 -5.92 -8.87 -0.41
C CYS A 32 -4.47 -8.40 -0.55
N ILE A 33 -3.85 -8.76 -1.66
CA ILE A 33 -2.48 -8.38 -2.03
C ILE A 33 -2.59 -7.38 -3.16
N PHE A 34 -2.25 -6.13 -2.89
CA PHE A 34 -2.20 -5.06 -3.87
C PHE A 34 -0.80 -5.01 -4.46
N ILE A 35 -0.71 -5.01 -5.79
CA ILE A 35 0.52 -4.66 -6.48
C ILE A 35 0.50 -3.17 -6.74
N VAL A 36 1.45 -2.46 -6.15
CA VAL A 36 1.52 -1.00 -6.14
C VAL A 36 2.80 -0.55 -6.81
N GLU A 37 2.69 0.24 -7.86
CA GLU A 37 3.83 0.88 -8.50
C GLU A 37 4.15 2.20 -7.78
N LEU A 38 5.32 2.28 -7.15
CA LEU A 38 5.74 3.43 -6.36
C LEU A 38 6.00 4.65 -7.25
N THR A 39 5.48 5.81 -6.85
CA THR A 39 5.57 7.04 -7.66
C THR A 39 6.30 8.18 -6.96
N ARG A 40 6.08 8.36 -5.65
CA ARG A 40 6.67 9.45 -4.84
C ARG A 40 6.48 9.21 -3.34
N TYR A 41 7.13 10.01 -2.51
CA TYR A 41 6.69 10.23 -1.13
C TYR A 41 5.43 11.12 -1.09
N SER A 42 4.66 11.04 -0.01
CA SER A 42 3.54 11.96 0.18
C SER A 42 4.05 13.41 0.27
N LYS A 43 3.21 14.35 -0.17
CA LYS A 43 3.53 15.79 -0.16
C LYS A 43 3.95 16.32 1.21
N ARG A 44 3.53 15.66 2.30
CA ARG A 44 3.82 16.07 3.68
C ARG A 44 5.28 15.88 4.09
N VAL A 45 6.03 15.10 3.31
CA VAL A 45 7.43 14.74 3.58
C VAL A 45 8.39 15.86 3.18
N GLY A 46 8.05 16.68 2.17
CA GLY A 46 8.91 17.77 1.70
C GLY A 46 10.21 17.35 1.02
N GLU A 47 10.48 16.04 0.92
CA GLU A 47 11.64 15.46 0.25
C GLU A 47 11.23 14.66 -0.99
N GLU A 48 12.15 14.56 -1.95
CA GLU A 48 11.97 13.68 -3.11
C GLU A 48 12.21 12.21 -2.74
N MET A 49 11.46 11.33 -3.41
CA MET A 49 11.68 9.89 -3.28
C MET A 49 12.95 9.49 -4.04
N PRO A 50 13.82 8.62 -3.46
CA PRO A 50 14.96 8.06 -4.17
C PRO A 50 14.58 7.55 -5.56
N LYS A 51 15.37 7.88 -6.58
CA LYS A 51 15.11 7.46 -7.97
C LYS A 51 15.04 5.93 -8.11
N SER A 52 15.80 5.20 -7.29
CA SER A 52 15.81 3.74 -7.23
C SER A 52 14.47 3.13 -6.82
N LEU A 53 13.61 3.89 -6.12
CA LEU A 53 12.28 3.44 -5.70
C LEU A 53 11.19 3.74 -6.73
N LYS A 54 11.44 4.65 -7.68
CA LYS A 54 10.39 5.09 -8.60
C LYS A 54 10.12 4.02 -9.66
N GLY A 55 8.85 3.65 -9.83
CA GLY A 55 8.43 2.58 -10.73
C GLY A 55 8.60 1.17 -10.14
N VAL A 56 9.17 1.03 -8.95
CA VAL A 56 9.26 -0.27 -8.28
C VAL A 56 7.85 -0.74 -7.91
N ARG A 57 7.56 -2.01 -8.23
CA ARG A 57 6.32 -2.67 -7.84
C ARG A 57 6.51 -3.37 -6.52
N VAL A 58 5.61 -3.09 -5.58
CA VAL A 58 5.64 -3.65 -4.24
C VAL A 58 4.32 -4.29 -3.90
N GLU A 59 4.36 -5.31 -3.05
CA GLU A 59 3.18 -5.96 -2.51
C GLU A 59 2.72 -5.24 -1.24
N VAL A 60 1.45 -4.90 -1.19
CA VAL A 60 0.81 -4.29 0.00
C VAL A 60 -0.36 -5.17 0.40
N VAL A 61 -0.28 -5.76 1.59
CA VAL A 61 -1.32 -6.64 2.13
C VAL A 61 -2.32 -5.84 2.94
N ARG A 62 -3.59 -5.89 2.56
CA ARG A 62 -4.70 -5.23 3.27
C ARG A 62 -5.89 -6.17 3.44
N TRP A 63 -6.77 -5.85 4.37
CA TRP A 63 -8.08 -6.49 4.50
C TRP A 63 -9.10 -5.65 3.74
N CYS A 64 -9.89 -6.27 2.86
CA CYS A 64 -10.88 -5.58 2.03
C CYS A 64 -12.24 -6.27 2.13
N SER A 65 -13.30 -5.48 2.18
CA SER A 65 -14.69 -5.98 2.23
C SER A 65 -15.54 -5.41 1.08
N TYR A 66 -15.45 -4.10 0.86
CA TYR A 66 -16.25 -3.38 -0.13
C TYR A 66 -15.61 -3.24 -1.51
N ASP A 67 -16.42 -3.14 -2.56
CA ASP A 67 -16.00 -3.06 -3.97
C ASP A 67 -15.02 -1.92 -4.26
N TRP A 68 -15.18 -0.78 -3.61
CA TRP A 68 -14.30 0.38 -3.81
C TRP A 68 -12.84 0.08 -3.44
N HIS A 69 -12.58 -0.93 -2.60
CA HIS A 69 -11.21 -1.36 -2.31
C HIS A 69 -10.52 -1.98 -3.53
N PHE A 70 -11.26 -2.49 -4.50
CA PHE A 70 -10.74 -3.27 -5.62
C PHE A 70 -10.50 -2.44 -6.90
N MET A 71 -10.50 -1.11 -6.78
CA MET A 71 -10.24 -0.22 -7.92
C MET A 71 -8.75 -0.23 -8.32
N LYS A 72 -8.48 -0.47 -9.61
CA LYS A 72 -7.16 -0.34 -10.22
C LYS A 72 -6.95 1.08 -10.78
N GLY A 73 -5.69 1.46 -11.01
CA GLY A 73 -5.33 2.79 -11.54
C GLY A 73 -5.46 3.94 -10.55
N VAL A 74 -5.91 3.67 -9.33
CA VAL A 74 -6.05 4.67 -8.27
C VAL A 74 -4.73 4.88 -7.54
N ARG A 75 -4.49 6.13 -7.14
CA ARG A 75 -3.37 6.48 -6.27
C ARG A 75 -3.71 6.16 -4.83
N ILE A 76 -2.84 5.40 -4.17
CA ILE A 76 -2.93 5.15 -2.73
C ILE A 76 -1.72 5.74 -2.01
N THR A 77 -1.92 6.02 -0.73
CA THR A 77 -0.83 6.29 0.22
C THR A 77 -0.66 5.04 1.08
N LEU A 78 0.57 4.58 1.22
CA LEU A 78 0.90 3.50 2.14
C LEU A 78 0.83 4.06 3.57
N THR A 79 0.43 3.21 4.51
CA THR A 79 0.58 3.53 5.93
C THR A 79 2.05 3.60 6.30
N GLU A 80 2.37 4.14 7.49
CA GLU A 80 3.74 4.15 7.99
C GLU A 80 4.31 2.74 8.09
N GLN A 81 3.52 1.78 8.61
CA GLN A 81 3.95 0.39 8.74
C GLN A 81 4.17 -0.29 7.38
N GLU A 82 3.29 -0.05 6.41
CA GLU A 82 3.47 -0.54 5.04
C GLU A 82 4.72 0.05 4.40
N THR A 83 4.97 1.35 4.61
CA THR A 83 6.17 2.02 4.11
C THR A 83 7.43 1.43 4.74
N ASP A 84 7.47 1.29 6.06
CA ASP A 84 8.60 0.73 6.80
C ASP A 84 8.91 -0.70 6.31
N ARG A 85 7.87 -1.54 6.11
CA ARG A 85 8.02 -2.90 5.54
C ARG A 85 8.58 -2.90 4.13
N VAL A 86 8.08 -2.02 3.26
CA VAL A 86 8.56 -1.91 1.87
C VAL A 86 10.04 -1.51 1.86
N LEU A 87 10.42 -0.48 2.62
CA LEU A 87 11.81 -0.02 2.67
C LEU A 87 12.75 -1.11 3.20
N GLN A 88 12.35 -1.81 4.26
CA GLN A 88 13.10 -2.96 4.80
C GLN A 88 13.24 -4.10 3.78
N SER A 89 12.17 -4.43 3.05
CA SER A 89 12.20 -5.50 2.04
C SER A 89 13.15 -5.21 0.87
N LEU A 90 13.36 -3.93 0.56
CA LEU A 90 14.23 -3.47 -0.52
C LEU A 90 15.69 -3.32 -0.08
N LYS A 91 16.03 -3.63 1.19
CA LYS A 91 17.37 -3.49 1.79
C LYS A 91 17.97 -2.07 1.60
N LEU A 92 17.13 -1.04 1.72
CA LEU A 92 17.53 0.38 1.71
C LEU A 92 17.56 0.97 3.11
#